data_AF-A0A819AA79-F1
#
_entry.id   AF-A0A819AA79-F1
#
_cell.length_a   1.000
_cell.length_b   1.000
_cell.length_c   1.000
_cell.angle_alpha   90.00
_cell.angle_beta   90.00
_cell.angle_gamma   90.00
#
_symmetry.space_group_name_H-M   'P 1'
#
loop_
_entity.id
_entity.type
_entity.pdbx_description
1 polymer ?
#
loop_
_entity_poly.entity_id
_entity_poly.type
_entity_poly.pdbx_seq_one_letter_code
_entity_poly.pdbx_strand_id
1 'polypeptide(L)'
;MSIGMASPNEQPQLVAFNKKDTNKMSKTVKLIYKSPAERYGNQFDIALIVITCLAFATRFWKLSHPDEIVFDEVHVGKFASYYLRQQYFFDVHPPFGKLLFAFIGWLVGFDGSFMFEKIGISYSKDKIPYVAYRSLPAFLSSCTLPIIFLTMKEAGYSLPASILSASIVLFDNAHICFSRLILLDAMLIFAIMCTIYSYIMFYKQRHSPFSYSWWKWLFLIGVALSSTISIKYIGVFTFMTIGVAVIINLWDLLGIERGQSIFIFIQHIIYRLFCLIIIPFVIYLFWFYIHFEILKNSGPGDAFMTTEFRDTLQNSSLVKQGLAVHYYDKITLKHIDTNAFLHSHPQRYPVRYENGRVSSNGQQVTAVPFEDKNNIWIVLPEKDENEQRLGYPVKYNDTVRFLHVSTQTILLAHNVASPLYITNPEFTTVPLDQATERHPYTLFQLRPTHNKAEDIVYTKLGILNVIHTFANVAMWTHNDVYLPKWGFGQQEDGGLNVWF
;
A
#
# COMPACT_ATOMS: atom_id res chain seq x y z
N MET A 1 65.95 -23.34 50.98
CA MET A 1 66.62 -24.57 50.52
C MET A 1 66.01 -25.73 51.28
N SER A 2 65.62 -26.81 50.60
CA SER A 2 65.22 -28.13 51.13
C SER A 2 63.85 -28.29 51.82
N ILE A 3 62.95 -28.88 51.04
CA ILE A 3 62.04 -30.02 51.30
C ILE A 3 62.19 -30.71 52.66
N GLY A 4 61.07 -30.95 53.35
CA GLY A 4 60.89 -31.92 54.43
C GLY A 4 59.61 -32.72 54.22
N MET A 5 59.74 -34.04 54.11
CA MET A 5 58.73 -35.02 53.67
C MET A 5 57.57 -35.24 54.65
N ALA A 6 56.45 -35.69 54.09
CA ALA A 6 55.22 -36.09 54.76
C ALA A 6 55.34 -37.35 55.63
N SER A 7 54.49 -37.45 56.65
CA SER A 7 54.12 -38.67 57.38
C SER A 7 52.69 -39.08 56.97
N PRO A 8 52.44 -40.34 56.57
CA PRO A 8 51.13 -40.81 56.13
C PRO A 8 50.43 -41.62 57.24
N ASN A 9 49.41 -41.07 57.92
CA ASN A 9 48.51 -41.89 58.75
C ASN A 9 47.21 -41.22 59.24
N GLU A 10 46.44 -40.58 58.35
CA GLU A 10 45.02 -40.33 58.61
C GLU A 10 44.18 -40.69 57.38
N GLN A 11 43.49 -41.83 57.44
CA GLN A 11 42.41 -42.16 56.51
C GLN A 11 41.19 -41.30 56.85
N PRO A 12 40.62 -40.51 55.93
CA PRO A 12 39.29 -39.96 56.14
C PRO A 12 38.25 -41.09 56.08
N GLN A 13 37.41 -41.17 57.11
CA GLN A 13 36.28 -42.10 57.18
C GLN A 13 35.40 -41.96 55.93
N LEU A 14 35.29 -43.04 55.15
CA LEU A 14 34.32 -43.19 54.08
C LEU A 14 32.91 -43.16 54.69
N VAL A 15 32.24 -42.01 54.62
CA VAL A 15 30.79 -41.90 54.84
C VAL A 15 30.11 -42.76 53.78
N ALA A 16 29.63 -43.94 54.19
CA ALA A 16 28.88 -44.84 53.32
C ALA A 16 27.55 -44.18 52.94
N PHE A 17 27.47 -43.60 51.74
CA PHE A 17 26.21 -43.13 51.18
C PHE A 17 25.23 -44.32 51.06
N ASN A 18 24.10 -44.20 51.75
CA ASN A 18 23.08 -45.24 51.80
C ASN A 18 22.56 -45.55 50.37
N LYS A 19 22.38 -46.84 50.05
CA LYS A 19 21.97 -47.31 48.69
C LYS A 19 20.64 -46.70 48.21
N LYS A 20 19.80 -46.23 49.14
CA LYS A 20 18.57 -45.48 48.83
C LYS A 20 18.85 -44.06 48.35
N ASP A 21 19.82 -43.36 48.94
CA ASP A 21 20.15 -41.98 48.58
C ASP A 21 20.91 -41.91 47.26
N THR A 22 21.79 -42.89 46.97
CA THR A 22 22.43 -43.01 45.66
C THR A 22 21.44 -43.35 44.54
N ASN A 23 20.42 -44.19 44.81
CA ASN A 23 19.35 -44.48 43.85
C ASN A 23 18.39 -43.29 43.64
N LYS A 24 18.11 -42.52 44.69
CA LYS A 24 17.28 -41.31 44.60
C LYS A 24 18.02 -40.22 43.83
N MET A 25 19.30 -40.01 44.12
CA MET A 25 20.17 -39.08 43.41
C MET A 25 20.38 -39.52 41.95
N SER A 26 20.57 -40.81 41.66
CA SER A 26 20.63 -41.36 40.30
C SER A 26 19.32 -41.17 39.52
N LYS A 27 18.15 -41.33 40.16
CA LYS A 27 16.84 -41.01 39.55
C LYS A 27 16.69 -39.52 39.28
N THR A 28 17.09 -38.66 40.21
CA THR A 28 17.04 -37.19 40.04
C THR A 28 17.96 -36.74 38.91
N VAL A 29 19.18 -37.28 38.84
CA VAL A 29 20.14 -37.01 37.75
C VAL A 29 19.58 -37.53 36.42
N LYS A 30 19.03 -38.75 36.36
CA LYS A 30 18.36 -39.27 35.15
C LYS A 30 17.14 -38.43 34.72
N LEU A 31 16.44 -37.80 35.66
CA LEU A 31 15.34 -36.86 35.39
C LEU A 31 15.82 -35.47 34.92
N ILE A 32 17.03 -35.06 35.30
CA ILE A 32 17.66 -33.81 34.85
C ILE A 32 18.16 -33.93 33.41
N TYR A 33 18.61 -35.13 32.99
CA TYR A 33 19.10 -35.38 31.62
C TYR A 33 18.02 -35.79 30.61
N LYS A 34 16.76 -36.00 31.03
CA LYS A 34 15.64 -36.25 30.11
C LYS A 34 15.17 -34.94 29.47
N SER A 35 14.76 -35.00 28.21
CA SER A 35 14.17 -33.83 27.56
C SER A 35 12.92 -33.37 28.33
N PRO A 36 12.59 -32.06 28.36
CA PRO A 36 11.40 -31.57 29.05
C PRO A 36 10.11 -32.32 28.64
N ALA A 37 10.00 -32.72 27.37
CA ALA A 37 8.89 -33.52 26.87
C ALA A 37 8.80 -34.91 27.53
N GLU A 38 9.94 -35.59 27.74
CA GLU A 38 9.99 -36.90 28.41
C GLU A 38 9.75 -36.81 29.92
N ARG A 39 9.95 -35.62 30.52
CA ARG A 39 9.78 -35.39 31.96
C ARG A 39 8.34 -35.17 32.37
N TYR A 40 7.54 -34.53 31.52
CA TYR A 40 6.17 -34.11 31.85
C TYR A 40 5.09 -34.94 31.14
N GLY A 41 5.43 -35.80 30.16
CA GLY A 41 4.48 -36.71 29.51
C GLY A 41 3.21 -35.98 29.01
N ASN A 42 2.03 -36.53 29.31
CA ASN A 42 0.74 -35.97 28.88
C ASN A 42 0.37 -34.63 29.57
N GLN A 43 1.14 -34.15 30.55
CA GLN A 43 0.82 -32.90 31.26
C GLN A 43 0.88 -31.66 30.35
N PHE A 44 1.75 -31.68 29.33
CA PHE A 44 1.79 -30.62 28.33
C PHE A 44 0.50 -30.55 27.51
N ASP A 45 -0.05 -31.72 27.15
CA ASP A 45 -1.24 -31.79 26.31
C ASP A 45 -2.49 -31.39 27.11
N ILE A 46 -2.57 -31.79 28.38
CA ILE A 46 -3.61 -31.33 29.30
C ILE A 46 -3.54 -29.81 29.48
N ALA A 47 -2.35 -29.27 29.75
CA ALA A 47 -2.17 -27.82 29.91
C ALA A 47 -2.55 -27.05 28.64
N LEU A 48 -2.19 -27.56 27.46
CA LEU A 48 -2.57 -27.00 26.17
C LEU A 48 -4.10 -26.94 25.99
N ILE A 49 -4.80 -28.04 26.30
CA ILE A 49 -6.27 -28.11 26.22
C ILE A 49 -6.90 -27.08 27.17
N VAL A 50 -6.44 -27.03 28.42
CA VAL A 50 -6.95 -26.09 29.43
C VAL A 50 -6.75 -24.64 28.99
N ILE A 51 -5.54 -24.28 28.54
CA ILE A 51 -5.23 -22.93 28.05
C ILE A 51 -6.11 -22.58 26.86
N THR A 52 -6.33 -23.53 25.94
CA THR A 52 -7.19 -23.32 24.77
C THR A 52 -8.64 -23.08 25.20
N CYS A 53 -9.20 -23.91 26.08
CA CYS A 53 -10.56 -23.73 26.60
C CYS A 53 -10.72 -22.37 27.31
N LEU A 54 -9.76 -21.97 28.14
CA LEU A 54 -9.77 -20.67 28.81
C LEU A 54 -9.62 -19.50 27.83
N ALA A 55 -8.81 -19.65 26.78
CA ALA A 55 -8.65 -18.64 25.73
C ALA A 55 -9.99 -18.37 25.02
N PHE A 56 -10.69 -19.43 24.61
CA PHE A 56 -12.02 -19.31 24.02
C PHE A 56 -13.03 -18.73 25.01
N ALA A 57 -13.05 -19.21 26.26
CA ALA A 57 -13.98 -18.71 27.27
C ALA A 57 -13.80 -17.20 27.50
N THR A 58 -12.57 -16.71 27.63
CA THR A 58 -12.28 -15.29 27.89
C THR A 58 -12.59 -14.38 26.70
N ARG A 59 -12.28 -14.81 25.47
CA ARG A 59 -12.45 -13.99 24.26
C ARG A 59 -13.87 -13.99 23.70
N PHE A 60 -14.62 -15.07 23.89
CA PHE A 60 -16.03 -15.13 23.47
C PHE A 60 -17.01 -14.66 24.55
N TRP A 61 -16.52 -14.39 25.78
CA TRP A 61 -17.36 -13.86 26.85
C TRP A 61 -17.99 -12.52 26.46
N LYS A 62 -19.32 -12.48 26.42
CA LYS A 62 -20.12 -11.29 26.08
C LYS A 62 -19.70 -10.60 24.76
N LEU A 63 -19.43 -11.36 23.71
CA LEU A 63 -19.01 -10.80 22.41
C LEU A 63 -20.05 -9.85 21.77
N SER A 64 -21.34 -10.05 22.09
CA SER A 64 -22.43 -9.18 21.66
C SER A 64 -22.43 -7.80 22.33
N HIS A 65 -21.75 -7.63 23.46
CA HIS A 65 -21.69 -6.35 24.15
C HIS A 65 -20.31 -5.69 23.94
N PRO A 66 -20.25 -4.41 23.53
CA PRO A 66 -21.37 -3.47 23.31
C PRO A 66 -22.02 -3.64 21.93
N ASP A 67 -23.31 -3.37 21.78
CA ASP A 67 -24.04 -3.52 20.51
C ASP A 67 -23.94 -2.30 19.59
N GLU A 68 -22.89 -1.50 19.77
CA GLU A 68 -22.62 -0.28 19.01
C GLU A 68 -21.25 -0.34 18.33
N ILE A 69 -21.05 0.50 17.32
CA ILE A 69 -19.76 0.66 16.66
C ILE A 69 -18.79 1.35 17.62
N VAL A 70 -17.62 0.73 17.85
CA VAL A 70 -16.60 1.25 18.75
C VAL A 70 -15.28 1.46 18.01
N PHE A 71 -14.61 2.59 18.26
CA PHE A 71 -13.23 2.82 17.80
C PHE A 71 -13.05 2.55 16.28
N ASP A 72 -11.99 1.87 15.89
CA ASP A 72 -11.63 1.56 14.50
C ASP A 72 -12.56 0.52 13.81
N GLU A 73 -13.58 -0.01 14.50
CA GLU A 73 -14.64 -0.82 13.84
C GLU A 73 -15.33 -0.02 12.72
N VAL A 74 -15.42 1.31 12.87
CA VAL A 74 -15.95 2.22 11.84
C VAL A 74 -15.20 2.03 10.52
N HIS A 75 -13.87 2.03 10.56
CA HIS A 75 -13.04 1.97 9.37
C HIS A 75 -13.07 0.57 8.76
N VAL A 76 -12.81 -0.46 9.57
CA VAL A 76 -12.69 -1.84 9.08
C VAL A 76 -14.04 -2.38 8.58
N GLY A 77 -15.13 -2.09 9.29
CA GLY A 77 -16.48 -2.46 8.88
C GLY A 77 -16.92 -1.75 7.59
N LYS A 78 -16.57 -0.46 7.44
CA LYS A 78 -16.81 0.30 6.20
C LYS A 78 -16.10 -0.33 5.01
N PHE A 79 -14.83 -0.72 5.17
CA PHE A 79 -14.09 -1.41 4.11
C PHE A 79 -14.67 -2.78 3.76
N ALA A 80 -15.10 -3.56 4.76
CA ALA A 80 -15.78 -4.83 4.52
C ALA A 80 -17.06 -4.62 3.68
N SER A 81 -17.80 -3.55 3.96
CA SER A 81 -19.01 -3.18 3.21
C SER A 81 -18.69 -2.78 1.77
N TYR A 82 -17.59 -2.05 1.53
CA TYR A 82 -17.14 -1.73 0.18
C TYR A 82 -16.76 -2.95 -0.65
N TYR A 83 -16.11 -3.96 -0.06
CA TYR A 83 -15.86 -5.22 -0.76
C TYR A 83 -17.16 -5.93 -1.18
N LEU A 84 -18.15 -5.98 -0.29
CA LEU A 84 -19.45 -6.61 -0.59
C LEU A 84 -20.20 -5.86 -1.69
N ARG A 85 -20.11 -4.53 -1.71
CA ARG A 85 -20.65 -3.68 -2.79
C ARG A 85 -19.78 -3.61 -4.05
N GLN A 86 -18.60 -4.22 -4.03
CA GLN A 86 -17.60 -4.14 -5.10
C GLN A 86 -17.21 -2.68 -5.45
N GLN A 87 -17.24 -1.76 -4.48
CA GLN A 87 -16.93 -0.34 -4.68
C GLN A 87 -15.49 -0.03 -4.28
N TYR A 88 -14.74 0.59 -5.18
CA TYR A 88 -13.34 0.90 -4.95
C TYR A 88 -13.14 1.91 -3.81
N PHE A 89 -12.18 1.60 -2.94
CA PHE A 89 -11.81 2.45 -1.82
C PHE A 89 -10.29 2.47 -1.67
N PHE A 90 -9.77 3.56 -1.12
CA PHE A 90 -8.36 3.71 -0.81
C PHE A 90 -8.14 3.53 0.69
N ASP A 91 -7.11 2.76 1.07
CA ASP A 91 -6.69 2.60 2.45
C ASP A 91 -5.17 2.43 2.56
N VAL A 92 -4.63 2.82 3.71
CA VAL A 92 -3.19 2.76 4.02
C VAL A 92 -2.69 1.33 4.27
N HIS A 93 -3.56 0.40 4.67
CA HIS A 93 -3.18 -0.97 4.99
C HIS A 93 -3.40 -1.91 3.80
N PRO A 94 -2.61 -2.97 3.66
CA PRO A 94 -2.84 -4.01 2.66
C PRO A 94 -4.20 -4.73 2.83
N PRO A 95 -4.68 -5.48 1.82
CA PRO A 95 -6.08 -5.87 1.73
C PRO A 95 -6.44 -7.15 2.50
N PHE A 96 -5.49 -8.05 2.81
CA PHE A 96 -5.79 -9.41 3.27
C PHE A 96 -6.68 -9.46 4.52
N GLY A 97 -6.36 -8.68 5.56
CA GLY A 97 -7.18 -8.68 6.79
C GLY A 97 -8.60 -8.15 6.56
N LYS A 98 -8.78 -7.20 5.65
CA LYS A 98 -10.11 -6.66 5.29
C LYS A 98 -10.89 -7.62 4.41
N LEU A 99 -10.21 -8.32 3.50
CA LEU A 99 -10.78 -9.40 2.69
C LEU A 99 -11.32 -10.54 3.56
N LEU A 100 -10.63 -10.89 4.66
CA LEU A 100 -11.13 -11.88 5.61
C LEU A 100 -12.44 -11.42 6.29
N PHE A 101 -12.55 -10.14 6.67
CA PHE A 101 -13.82 -9.62 7.18
C PHE A 101 -14.92 -9.60 6.11
N ALA A 102 -14.60 -9.18 4.89
CA ALA A 102 -15.54 -9.24 3.77
C ALA A 102 -16.03 -10.68 3.51
N PHE A 103 -15.13 -11.66 3.60
CA PHE A 103 -15.44 -13.09 3.48
C PHE A 103 -16.41 -13.56 4.57
N ILE A 104 -16.23 -13.14 5.83
CA ILE A 104 -17.19 -13.44 6.91
C ILE A 104 -18.55 -12.79 6.64
N GLY A 105 -18.56 -11.54 6.17
CA GLY A 105 -19.78 -10.86 5.75
C GLY A 105 -20.54 -11.63 4.68
N TRP A 106 -19.82 -12.06 3.65
CA TRP A 106 -20.35 -12.87 2.55
C TRP A 106 -20.88 -14.22 3.03
N LEU A 107 -20.16 -14.91 3.93
CA LEU A 107 -20.57 -16.20 4.50
C LEU A 107 -21.90 -16.10 5.26
N VAL A 108 -22.10 -15.00 6.00
CA VAL A 108 -23.34 -14.75 6.77
C VAL A 108 -24.47 -14.18 5.90
N GLY A 109 -24.20 -13.87 4.63
CA GLY A 109 -25.19 -13.32 3.70
C GLY A 109 -25.46 -11.83 3.93
N PHE A 110 -24.49 -11.09 4.47
CA PHE A 110 -24.58 -9.64 4.55
C PHE A 110 -24.29 -9.01 3.19
N ASP A 111 -25.15 -8.09 2.76
CA ASP A 111 -25.10 -7.43 1.44
C ASP A 111 -24.22 -6.17 1.43
N GLY A 112 -23.73 -5.73 2.59
CA GLY A 112 -22.96 -4.50 2.71
C GLY A 112 -23.81 -3.24 2.73
N SER A 113 -25.15 -3.32 2.83
CA SER A 113 -26.08 -2.17 2.78
C SER A 113 -25.90 -1.15 3.91
N PHE A 114 -25.34 -1.57 5.04
CA PHE A 114 -25.02 -0.66 6.15
C PHE A 114 -23.66 0.02 5.98
N MET A 115 -23.63 1.34 6.17
CA MET A 115 -22.40 2.13 6.14
C MET A 115 -21.97 2.46 7.57
N PHE A 116 -20.78 1.99 7.95
CA PHE A 116 -20.17 2.27 9.24
C PHE A 116 -19.63 3.71 9.23
N GLU A 117 -20.50 4.69 9.53
CA GLU A 117 -20.16 6.11 9.40
C GLU A 117 -19.61 6.74 10.68
N LYS A 118 -20.19 6.41 11.84
CA LYS A 118 -19.87 7.05 13.11
C LYS A 118 -19.86 6.05 14.27
N ILE A 119 -19.00 6.33 15.25
CA ILE A 119 -18.94 5.62 16.53
C ILE A 119 -20.26 5.83 17.28
N GLY A 120 -20.75 4.79 17.97
CA GLY A 120 -21.96 4.84 18.79
C GLY A 120 -23.28 4.54 18.05
N ILE A 121 -23.23 4.21 16.75
CA ILE A 121 -24.43 3.69 16.05
C ILE A 121 -24.67 2.25 16.51
N SER A 122 -25.89 1.96 16.95
CA SER A 122 -26.29 0.61 17.41
C SER A 122 -26.51 -0.33 16.22
N TYR A 123 -25.84 -1.47 16.24
CA TYR A 123 -25.98 -2.55 15.27
C TYR A 123 -27.36 -3.23 15.30
N SER A 124 -28.02 -3.20 16.47
CA SER A 124 -29.29 -3.89 16.72
C SER A 124 -30.45 -3.33 15.90
N LYS A 125 -30.40 -2.04 15.53
CA LYS A 125 -31.44 -1.38 14.73
C LYS A 125 -31.45 -1.84 13.28
N ASP A 126 -30.27 -2.15 12.73
CA ASP A 126 -30.07 -2.43 11.31
C ASP A 126 -29.82 -3.92 11.03
N LYS A 127 -30.00 -4.81 12.03
CA LYS A 127 -29.84 -6.27 11.95
C LYS A 127 -28.50 -6.73 11.35
N ILE A 128 -27.42 -6.00 11.65
CA ILE A 128 -26.09 -6.31 11.11
C ILE A 128 -25.51 -7.52 11.86
N PRO A 129 -24.86 -8.48 11.18
CA PRO A 129 -24.24 -9.63 11.83
C PRO A 129 -22.88 -9.29 12.50
N TYR A 130 -22.82 -8.23 13.31
CA TYR A 130 -21.59 -7.74 13.95
C TYR A 130 -20.93 -8.79 14.87
N VAL A 131 -21.73 -9.67 15.49
CA VAL A 131 -21.22 -10.78 16.31
C VAL A 131 -20.39 -11.75 15.46
N ALA A 132 -20.81 -12.02 14.23
CA ALA A 132 -20.05 -12.86 13.32
C ALA A 132 -18.73 -12.17 12.92
N TYR A 133 -18.77 -10.87 12.63
CA TYR A 133 -17.54 -10.11 12.37
C TYR A 133 -16.58 -10.15 13.55
N ARG A 134 -17.06 -9.93 14.79
CA ARG A 134 -16.24 -10.01 16.01
C ARG A 134 -15.78 -11.43 16.34
N SER A 135 -16.46 -12.45 15.85
CA SER A 135 -16.06 -13.84 16.10
C SER A 135 -14.74 -14.23 15.42
N LEU A 136 -14.42 -13.63 14.26
CA LEU A 136 -13.17 -13.87 13.55
C LEU A 136 -11.91 -13.45 14.37
N PRO A 137 -11.77 -12.18 14.81
CA PRO A 137 -10.64 -11.77 15.63
C PRO A 137 -10.63 -12.48 16.99
N ALA A 138 -11.80 -12.76 17.58
CA ALA A 138 -11.88 -13.53 18.83
C ALA A 138 -11.39 -14.97 18.65
N PHE A 139 -11.74 -15.62 17.54
CA PHE A 139 -11.28 -16.97 17.18
C PHE A 139 -9.78 -17.00 16.96
N LEU A 140 -9.24 -16.12 16.10
CA LEU A 140 -7.82 -16.10 15.78
C LEU A 140 -6.98 -15.75 17.00
N SER A 141 -7.43 -14.78 17.80
CA SER A 141 -6.80 -14.46 19.09
C SER A 141 -6.85 -15.64 20.06
N SER A 142 -7.93 -16.43 20.09
CA SER A 142 -8.01 -17.63 20.93
C SER A 142 -7.02 -18.70 20.50
N CYS A 143 -6.75 -18.82 19.19
CA CYS A 143 -5.74 -19.69 18.62
C CYS A 143 -4.29 -19.19 18.85
N THR A 144 -4.09 -17.88 19.09
CA THR A 144 -2.77 -17.32 19.41
C THR A 144 -2.18 -17.89 20.71
N LEU A 145 -2.99 -18.10 21.76
CA LEU A 145 -2.52 -18.60 23.06
C LEU A 145 -1.94 -20.02 23.01
N PRO A 146 -2.60 -21.03 22.41
CA PRO A 146 -2.00 -22.33 22.26
C PRO A 146 -0.73 -22.26 21.41
N ILE A 147 -0.64 -21.38 20.42
CA ILE A 147 0.60 -21.16 19.65
C ILE A 147 1.70 -20.61 20.54
N ILE A 148 1.44 -19.61 21.40
CA ILE A 148 2.42 -19.11 22.38
C ILE A 148 2.90 -20.24 23.29
N PHE A 149 1.98 -21.04 23.83
CA PHE A 149 2.31 -22.18 24.69
C PHE A 149 3.20 -23.20 23.96
N LEU A 150 2.81 -23.58 22.74
CA LEU A 150 3.58 -24.50 21.89
C LEU A 150 4.94 -23.92 21.50
N THR A 151 5.03 -22.61 21.28
CA THR A 151 6.28 -21.91 20.97
C THR A 151 7.27 -22.06 22.14
N MET A 152 6.80 -21.86 23.38
CA MET A 152 7.62 -22.06 24.59
C MET A 152 8.00 -23.53 24.80
N LYS A 153 7.07 -24.46 24.58
CA LYS A 153 7.33 -25.91 24.64
C LYS A 153 8.43 -26.32 23.64
N GLU A 154 8.31 -25.88 22.40
CA GLU A 154 9.23 -26.26 21.31
C GLU A 154 10.58 -25.55 21.40
N ALA A 155 10.64 -24.38 22.04
CA ALA A 155 11.88 -23.71 22.42
C ALA A 155 12.64 -24.43 23.56
N GLY A 156 12.03 -25.42 24.22
CA GLY A 156 12.67 -26.23 25.26
C GLY A 156 12.48 -25.73 26.70
N TYR A 157 11.53 -24.82 26.93
CA TYR A 157 11.23 -24.34 28.28
C TYR A 157 10.46 -25.36 29.13
N SER A 158 10.48 -25.16 30.45
CA SER A 158 9.74 -26.00 31.39
C SER A 158 8.22 -25.80 31.27
N LEU A 159 7.45 -26.78 31.75
CA LEU A 159 5.98 -26.70 31.76
C LEU A 159 5.47 -25.45 32.50
N PRO A 160 5.95 -25.12 33.73
CA PRO A 160 5.50 -23.91 34.42
C PRO A 160 5.82 -22.62 33.65
N ALA A 161 6.99 -22.54 33.00
CA ALA A 161 7.35 -21.36 32.21
C ALA A 161 6.45 -21.20 30.97
N SER A 162 6.09 -22.31 30.33
CA SER A 162 5.18 -22.33 29.18
C SER A 162 3.76 -21.90 29.58
N ILE A 163 3.26 -22.43 30.71
CA ILE A 163 1.95 -22.05 31.29
C ILE A 163 1.95 -20.56 31.64
N LEU A 164 3.00 -20.08 32.34
CA LEU A 164 3.10 -18.69 32.76
C LEU A 164 3.07 -17.73 31.55
N SER A 165 3.83 -18.04 30.50
CA SER A 165 3.92 -17.21 29.30
C SER A 165 2.56 -17.07 28.60
N ALA A 166 1.85 -18.19 28.42
CA ALA A 166 0.50 -18.16 27.88
C ALA A 166 -0.50 -17.47 28.82
N SER A 167 -0.34 -17.62 30.14
CA SER A 167 -1.23 -17.02 31.14
C SER A 167 -1.14 -15.50 31.18
N ILE A 168 0.05 -14.93 30.99
CA ILE A 168 0.24 -13.47 30.91
C ILE A 168 -0.60 -12.88 29.79
N VAL A 169 -0.57 -13.47 28.60
CA VAL A 169 -1.37 -13.00 27.44
C VAL A 169 -2.85 -13.42 27.54
N LEU A 170 -3.13 -14.53 28.23
CA LEU A 170 -4.50 -14.99 28.48
C LEU A 170 -5.27 -13.97 29.34
N PHE A 171 -4.63 -13.40 30.36
CA PHE A 171 -5.22 -12.45 31.32
C PHE A 171 -4.89 -10.98 31.02
N ASP A 172 -4.23 -10.70 29.88
CA ASP A 172 -4.00 -9.33 29.43
C ASP A 172 -5.31 -8.69 28.93
N ASN A 173 -5.79 -7.71 29.68
CA ASN A 173 -7.01 -6.97 29.35
C ASN A 173 -6.92 -6.25 28.01
N ALA A 174 -5.76 -5.70 27.63
CA ALA A 174 -5.61 -5.01 26.36
C ALA A 174 -5.80 -6.00 25.20
N HIS A 175 -5.15 -7.16 25.28
CA HIS A 175 -5.27 -8.20 24.26
C HIS A 175 -6.71 -8.75 24.16
N ILE A 176 -7.40 -8.92 25.29
CA ILE A 176 -8.81 -9.32 25.31
C ILE A 176 -9.70 -8.24 24.66
N CYS A 177 -9.47 -6.96 24.97
CA CYS A 177 -10.28 -5.88 24.42
C CYS A 177 -10.14 -5.77 22.90
N PHE A 178 -8.90 -5.73 22.39
CA PHE A 178 -8.67 -5.62 20.94
C PHE A 178 -9.14 -6.84 20.14
N SER A 179 -9.09 -8.04 20.73
CA SER A 179 -9.53 -9.25 20.03
C SER A 179 -11.04 -9.44 19.96
N ARG A 180 -11.81 -8.68 20.74
CA ARG A 180 -13.28 -8.74 20.74
C ARG A 180 -13.94 -7.76 19.77
N LEU A 181 -13.16 -6.85 19.18
CA LEU A 181 -13.64 -5.83 18.25
C LEU A 181 -13.28 -6.20 16.81
N ILE A 182 -13.98 -5.60 15.83
CA ILE A 182 -13.73 -5.77 14.38
C ILE A 182 -12.44 -5.02 14.00
N LEU A 183 -11.29 -5.56 14.41
CA LEU A 183 -9.98 -4.95 14.23
C LEU A 183 -9.01 -5.89 13.50
N LEU A 184 -8.06 -5.29 12.78
CA LEU A 184 -7.02 -6.02 12.06
C LEU A 184 -5.91 -6.53 13.00
N ASP A 185 -5.74 -5.93 14.17
CA ASP A 185 -4.59 -6.20 15.04
C ASP A 185 -4.61 -7.62 15.63
N ALA A 186 -5.80 -8.19 15.90
CA ALA A 186 -5.92 -9.56 16.38
C ALA A 186 -5.43 -10.58 15.33
N MET A 187 -5.75 -10.34 14.05
CA MET A 187 -5.24 -11.13 12.92
C MET A 187 -3.73 -10.97 12.76
N LEU A 188 -3.24 -9.73 12.89
CA LEU A 188 -1.82 -9.44 12.79
C LEU A 188 -1.02 -10.19 13.86
N ILE A 189 -1.43 -10.11 15.13
CA ILE A 189 -0.75 -10.80 16.23
C ILE A 189 -0.78 -12.32 16.03
N PHE A 190 -1.90 -12.88 15.56
CA PHE A 190 -1.98 -14.29 15.23
C PHE A 190 -0.98 -14.69 14.13
N ALA A 191 -0.91 -13.91 13.04
CA ALA A 191 0.05 -14.15 11.96
C ALA A 191 1.50 -14.06 12.44
N ILE A 192 1.83 -13.06 13.27
CA ILE A 192 3.16 -12.91 13.89
C ILE A 192 3.52 -14.14 14.73
N MET A 193 2.59 -14.60 15.57
CA MET A 193 2.85 -15.78 16.41
C MET A 193 3.01 -17.06 15.58
N CYS A 194 2.23 -17.23 14.50
CA CYS A 194 2.43 -18.31 13.54
C CYS A 194 3.82 -18.26 12.89
N THR A 195 4.31 -17.06 12.55
CA THR A 195 5.64 -16.86 11.99
C THR A 195 6.73 -17.26 12.99
N ILE A 196 6.65 -16.76 14.22
CA ILE A 196 7.63 -17.06 15.28
C ILE A 196 7.64 -18.57 15.58
N TYR A 197 6.46 -19.17 15.74
CA TYR A 197 6.33 -20.61 15.97
C TYR A 197 6.95 -21.43 14.84
N SER A 198 6.62 -21.10 13.58
CA SER A 198 7.17 -21.78 12.41
C SER A 198 8.70 -21.63 12.33
N TYR A 199 9.25 -20.48 12.73
CA TYR A 199 10.70 -20.26 12.81
C TYR A 199 11.37 -21.13 13.88
N ILE A 200 10.77 -21.26 15.07
CA ILE A 200 11.31 -22.14 16.12
C ILE A 200 11.30 -23.60 15.66
N MET A 201 10.21 -24.04 15.03
CA MET A 201 10.11 -25.39 14.49
C MET A 201 11.12 -25.66 13.38
N PHE A 202 11.35 -24.67 12.51
CA PHE A 202 12.40 -24.70 11.51
C PHE A 202 13.80 -24.78 12.14
N TYR A 203 14.08 -23.95 13.15
CA TYR A 203 15.37 -23.93 13.84
C TYR A 203 15.66 -25.23 14.60
N LYS A 204 14.62 -25.91 15.08
CA LYS A 204 14.73 -27.26 15.68
C LYS A 204 15.21 -28.30 14.67
N GLN A 205 14.82 -28.16 13.40
CA GLN A 205 15.24 -29.03 12.30
C GLN A 205 16.61 -28.66 11.72
N ARG A 206 17.41 -27.80 12.38
CA ARG A 206 18.77 -27.42 11.94
C ARG A 206 19.74 -28.60 11.79
N HIS A 207 19.51 -29.68 12.53
CA HIS A 207 20.34 -30.90 12.50
C HIS A 207 19.99 -31.84 11.34
N SER A 208 18.87 -31.61 10.65
CA SER A 208 18.42 -32.40 9.50
C SER A 208 18.02 -31.46 8.34
N PRO A 209 19.00 -30.70 7.79
CA PRO A 209 18.75 -29.76 6.71
C PRO A 209 18.20 -30.49 5.47
N PHE A 210 17.38 -29.80 4.68
CA PHE A 210 16.74 -30.31 3.45
C PHE A 210 15.77 -31.49 3.63
N SER A 211 15.47 -31.89 4.87
CA SER A 211 14.39 -32.85 5.13
C SER A 211 13.02 -32.28 4.75
N TYR A 212 12.03 -33.15 4.54
CA TYR A 212 10.64 -32.73 4.30
C TYR A 212 10.12 -31.81 5.41
N SER A 213 10.42 -32.14 6.67
CA SER A 213 10.05 -31.30 7.82
C SER A 213 10.72 -29.93 7.79
N TRP A 214 12.00 -29.86 7.42
CA TRP A 214 12.73 -28.59 7.27
C TRP A 214 12.08 -27.70 6.21
N TRP A 215 11.77 -28.27 5.04
CA TRP A 215 11.09 -27.59 3.95
C TRP A 215 9.68 -27.11 4.33
N LYS A 216 8.89 -27.98 4.97
CA LYS A 216 7.55 -27.64 5.45
C LYS A 216 7.58 -26.40 6.34
N TRP A 217 8.45 -26.36 7.35
CA TRP A 217 8.52 -25.22 8.26
C TRP A 217 9.08 -23.97 7.59
N LEU A 218 10.07 -24.10 6.70
CA LEU A 218 10.58 -22.96 5.95
C LEU A 218 9.51 -22.32 5.06
N PHE A 219 8.72 -23.14 4.37
CA PHE A 219 7.59 -22.68 3.56
C PHE A 219 6.52 -21.99 4.42
N LEU A 220 6.17 -22.60 5.56
CA LEU A 220 5.19 -22.02 6.50
C LEU A 220 5.64 -20.67 7.08
N ILE A 221 6.94 -20.46 7.32
CA ILE A 221 7.46 -19.14 7.70
C ILE A 221 7.15 -18.12 6.60
N GLY A 222 7.40 -18.46 5.33
CA GLY A 222 7.10 -17.59 4.20
C GLY A 222 5.62 -17.22 4.10
N VAL A 223 4.73 -18.21 4.19
CA VAL A 223 3.28 -17.98 4.15
C VAL A 223 2.82 -17.10 5.31
N ALA A 224 3.30 -17.35 6.53
CA ALA A 224 2.94 -16.58 7.71
C ALA A 224 3.51 -15.14 7.68
N LEU A 225 4.75 -14.96 7.21
CA LEU A 225 5.35 -13.65 6.96
C LEU A 225 4.54 -12.85 5.94
N SER A 226 4.17 -13.47 4.82
CA SER A 226 3.32 -12.83 3.81
C SER A 226 1.97 -12.41 4.37
N SER A 227 1.35 -13.29 5.17
CA SER A 227 0.08 -13.00 5.84
C SER A 227 0.22 -11.79 6.76
N THR A 228 1.34 -11.68 7.48
CA THR A 228 1.63 -10.56 8.40
C THR A 228 1.71 -9.23 7.66
N ILE A 229 2.53 -9.13 6.61
CA ILE A 229 2.66 -7.89 5.83
C ILE A 229 1.38 -7.55 5.04
N SER A 230 0.65 -8.57 4.58
CA SER A 230 -0.62 -8.39 3.85
C SER A 230 -1.79 -7.95 4.75
N ILE A 231 -1.65 -8.00 6.07
CA ILE A 231 -2.62 -7.42 7.02
C ILE A 231 -2.28 -5.95 7.30
N LYS A 232 -1.03 -5.66 7.65
CA LYS A 232 -0.58 -4.31 8.04
C LYS A 232 0.92 -4.16 7.77
N TYR A 233 1.35 -2.99 7.27
CA TYR A 233 2.76 -2.73 6.97
C TYR A 233 3.70 -2.76 8.19
N ILE A 234 3.17 -2.66 9.41
CA ILE A 234 3.94 -2.91 10.65
C ILE A 234 4.56 -4.31 10.65
N GLY A 235 4.00 -5.26 9.89
CA GLY A 235 4.57 -6.59 9.65
C GLY A 235 5.99 -6.60 9.06
N VAL A 236 6.45 -5.49 8.49
CA VAL A 236 7.85 -5.32 8.06
C VAL A 236 8.82 -5.52 9.22
N PHE A 237 8.45 -5.12 10.45
CA PHE A 237 9.30 -5.36 11.62
C PHE A 237 9.45 -6.85 11.93
N THR A 238 8.39 -7.64 11.75
CA THR A 238 8.46 -9.10 11.89
C THR A 238 9.35 -9.73 10.81
N PHE A 239 9.29 -9.22 9.57
CA PHE A 239 10.23 -9.59 8.51
C PHE A 239 11.67 -9.30 8.91
N MET A 240 11.95 -8.12 9.48
CA MET A 240 13.28 -7.77 9.96
C MET A 240 13.74 -8.69 11.10
N THR A 241 12.88 -8.96 12.09
CA THR A 241 13.22 -9.86 13.22
C THR A 241 13.59 -11.26 12.74
N ILE A 242 12.76 -11.86 11.89
CA ILE A 242 13.05 -13.20 11.33
C ILE A 242 14.22 -13.16 10.36
N GLY A 243 14.35 -12.10 9.56
CA GLY A 243 15.46 -11.89 8.65
C GLY A 243 16.80 -11.86 9.38
N VAL A 244 16.90 -11.09 10.46
CA VAL A 244 18.10 -11.05 11.33
C VAL A 244 18.36 -12.43 11.93
N ALA A 245 17.34 -13.12 12.44
CA ALA A 245 17.49 -14.45 13.01
C ALA A 245 17.95 -15.50 11.95
N VAL A 246 17.53 -15.34 10.69
CA VAL A 246 17.99 -16.16 9.56
C VAL A 246 19.42 -15.83 9.16
N ILE A 247 19.81 -14.55 9.16
CA ILE A 247 21.17 -14.11 8.88
C ILE A 247 22.14 -14.65 9.93
N ILE A 248 21.80 -14.54 11.22
CA ILE A 248 22.58 -15.14 12.31
C ILE A 248 22.70 -16.65 12.11
N ASN A 249 21.59 -17.31 11.75
CA ASN A 249 21.64 -18.74 11.49
C ASN A 249 22.52 -19.10 10.28
N LEU A 250 22.52 -18.31 9.21
CA LEU A 250 23.42 -18.50 8.06
C LEU A 250 24.88 -18.24 8.45
N TRP A 251 25.15 -17.25 9.29
CA TRP A 251 26.48 -16.98 9.84
C TRP A 251 27.02 -18.18 10.63
N ASP A 252 26.19 -18.77 11.50
CA ASP A 252 26.55 -19.99 12.24
C ASP A 252 26.81 -21.19 11.31
N LEU A 253 26.14 -21.26 10.15
CA LEU A 253 26.39 -22.30 9.14
C LEU A 253 27.75 -22.13 8.45
N LEU A 254 28.24 -20.89 8.32
CA LEU A 254 29.54 -20.59 7.71
C LEU A 254 30.72 -20.85 8.66
N GLY A 255 30.46 -21.09 9.95
CA GLY A 255 31.49 -21.37 10.94
C GLY A 255 32.42 -22.52 10.55
N ILE A 256 33.73 -22.27 10.65
CA ILE A 256 34.81 -23.21 10.26
C ILE A 256 34.66 -24.58 10.97
N GLU A 257 34.13 -24.58 12.20
CA GLU A 257 33.90 -25.79 13.00
C GLU A 257 32.90 -26.78 12.40
N ARG A 258 32.02 -26.34 11.49
CA ARG A 258 31.02 -27.21 10.84
C ARG A 258 31.52 -27.92 9.59
N GLY A 259 32.63 -27.47 8.99
CA GLY A 259 33.26 -28.12 7.83
C GLY A 259 32.34 -28.36 6.62
N GLN A 260 31.31 -27.54 6.40
CA GLN A 260 30.36 -27.74 5.31
C GLN A 260 30.93 -27.32 3.94
N SER A 261 30.55 -28.04 2.89
CA SER A 261 30.86 -27.66 1.51
C SER A 261 30.18 -26.35 1.14
N ILE A 262 30.90 -25.48 0.44
CA ILE A 262 30.38 -24.20 -0.08
C ILE A 262 29.12 -24.38 -0.93
N PHE A 263 28.99 -25.51 -1.62
CA PHE A 263 27.82 -25.83 -2.44
C PHE A 263 26.56 -25.99 -1.59
N ILE A 264 26.65 -26.67 -0.44
CA ILE A 264 25.53 -26.87 0.49
C ILE A 264 25.12 -25.53 1.12
N PHE A 265 26.11 -24.68 1.42
CA PHE A 265 25.85 -23.34 1.92
C PHE A 265 25.09 -22.47 0.89
N ILE A 266 25.48 -22.51 -0.39
CA ILE A 266 24.77 -21.82 -1.47
C ILE A 266 23.33 -22.34 -1.59
N GLN A 267 23.10 -23.66 -1.50
CA GLN A 267 21.75 -24.22 -1.49
C GLN A 267 20.90 -23.68 -0.32
N HIS A 268 21.47 -23.54 0.88
CA HIS A 268 20.80 -22.92 2.01
C HIS A 268 20.37 -21.47 1.74
N ILE A 269 21.23 -20.69 1.08
CA ILE A 269 20.91 -19.31 0.69
C ILE A 269 19.75 -19.31 -0.31
N ILE A 270 19.85 -20.09 -1.39
CA ILE A 270 18.84 -20.12 -2.46
C ILE A 270 17.47 -20.52 -1.91
N TYR A 271 17.38 -21.59 -1.12
CA TYR A 271 16.09 -22.04 -0.60
C TYR A 271 15.47 -21.08 0.41
N ARG A 272 16.29 -20.39 1.22
CA ARG A 272 15.79 -19.34 2.11
C ARG A 272 15.33 -18.13 1.34
N LEU A 273 16.10 -17.69 0.33
CA LEU A 273 15.71 -16.57 -0.54
C LEU A 273 14.37 -16.86 -1.23
N PHE A 274 14.22 -18.07 -1.77
CA PHE A 274 12.99 -18.50 -2.41
C PHE A 274 11.80 -18.51 -1.43
N CYS A 275 11.91 -19.18 -0.28
CA CYS A 275 10.80 -19.32 0.65
C CYS A 275 10.51 -18.07 1.49
N LEU A 276 11.50 -17.22 1.76
CA LEU A 276 11.35 -16.07 2.65
C LEU A 276 11.24 -14.73 1.91
N ILE A 277 11.51 -14.68 0.61
CA ILE A 277 11.35 -13.47 -0.21
C ILE A 277 10.40 -13.69 -1.38
N ILE A 278 10.68 -14.66 -2.25
CA ILE A 278 9.89 -14.87 -3.47
C ILE A 278 8.47 -15.33 -3.14
N ILE A 279 8.31 -16.38 -2.33
CA ILE A 279 6.98 -16.89 -1.96
C ILE A 279 6.14 -15.81 -1.25
N PRO A 280 6.67 -15.09 -0.23
CA PRO A 280 5.88 -14.07 0.42
C PRO A 280 5.49 -12.92 -0.48
N PHE A 281 6.36 -12.53 -1.41
CA PHE A 281 6.08 -11.50 -2.41
C PHE A 281 4.94 -11.93 -3.36
N VAL A 282 4.96 -13.17 -3.84
CA VAL A 282 3.89 -13.71 -4.70
C VAL A 282 2.54 -13.75 -3.97
N ILE A 283 2.52 -14.23 -2.72
CA ILE A 283 1.28 -14.27 -1.92
C ILE A 283 0.78 -12.85 -1.62
N TYR A 284 1.68 -11.90 -1.39
CA TYR A 284 1.32 -10.49 -1.19
C TYR A 284 0.65 -9.90 -2.43
N LEU A 285 1.25 -10.07 -3.61
CA LEU A 285 0.65 -9.63 -4.87
C LEU A 285 -0.68 -10.33 -5.16
N PHE A 286 -0.82 -11.60 -4.80
CA PHE A 286 -2.06 -12.34 -4.96
C PHE A 286 -3.24 -11.70 -4.21
N TRP A 287 -3.02 -11.20 -2.99
CA TRP A 287 -4.08 -10.52 -2.25
C TRP A 287 -4.46 -9.17 -2.87
N PHE A 288 -3.50 -8.45 -3.46
CA PHE A 288 -3.79 -7.23 -4.23
C PHE A 288 -4.52 -7.55 -5.54
N TYR A 289 -4.16 -8.64 -6.21
CA TYR A 289 -4.89 -9.12 -7.37
C TYR A 289 -6.37 -9.40 -7.02
N ILE A 290 -6.63 -10.14 -5.94
CA ILE A 290 -8.01 -10.36 -5.45
C ILE A 290 -8.69 -9.05 -5.10
N HIS A 291 -7.99 -8.12 -4.44
CA HIS A 291 -8.55 -6.81 -4.08
C HIS A 291 -9.04 -6.04 -5.31
N PHE A 292 -8.23 -5.92 -6.36
CA PHE A 292 -8.62 -5.24 -7.59
C PHE A 292 -9.65 -6.02 -8.40
N GLU A 293 -9.59 -7.35 -8.39
CA GLU A 293 -10.57 -8.20 -9.08
C GLU A 293 -11.97 -8.09 -8.44
N ILE A 294 -12.08 -7.88 -7.12
CA ILE A 294 -13.39 -7.71 -6.45
C ILE A 294 -13.92 -6.29 -6.64
N LEU A 295 -13.06 -5.27 -6.56
CA LEU A 295 -13.48 -3.86 -6.55
C LEU A 295 -13.60 -3.29 -7.97
N LYS A 296 -14.66 -3.69 -8.68
CA LYS A 296 -14.87 -3.29 -10.08
C LYS A 296 -15.63 -1.97 -10.25
N ASN A 297 -16.35 -1.49 -9.24
CA ASN A 297 -17.17 -0.29 -9.35
C ASN A 297 -16.46 0.94 -8.79
N SER A 298 -16.78 2.10 -9.36
CA SER A 298 -16.37 3.40 -8.86
C SER A 298 -16.85 3.62 -7.41
N GLY A 299 -15.96 4.14 -6.57
CA GLY A 299 -16.24 4.43 -5.17
C GLY A 299 -15.47 5.65 -4.65
N PRO A 300 -15.47 5.89 -3.32
CA PRO A 300 -14.84 7.07 -2.74
C PRO A 300 -13.31 7.06 -2.84
N GLY A 301 -12.69 5.91 -3.12
CA GLY A 301 -11.24 5.79 -3.29
C GLY A 301 -10.73 6.30 -4.65
N ASP A 302 -11.61 6.44 -5.64
CA ASP A 302 -11.25 6.75 -7.02
C ASP A 302 -10.54 8.10 -7.17
N ALA A 303 -10.86 9.05 -6.29
CA ALA A 303 -10.30 10.40 -6.32
C ALA A 303 -8.77 10.42 -6.12
N PHE A 304 -8.21 9.37 -5.50
CA PHE A 304 -6.77 9.23 -5.24
C PHE A 304 -6.04 8.45 -6.34
N MET A 305 -6.75 8.00 -7.38
CA MET A 305 -6.21 7.18 -8.45
C MET A 305 -6.08 7.98 -9.75
N THR A 306 -5.16 7.54 -10.61
CA THR A 306 -4.97 8.14 -11.93
C THR A 306 -6.20 7.95 -12.81
N THR A 307 -6.34 8.78 -13.83
CA THR A 307 -7.45 8.71 -14.79
C THR A 307 -7.56 7.36 -15.47
N GLU A 308 -6.44 6.71 -15.76
CA GLU A 308 -6.38 5.40 -16.42
C GLU A 308 -6.90 4.30 -15.50
N PHE A 309 -6.53 4.33 -14.22
CA PHE A 309 -7.09 3.37 -13.26
C PHE A 309 -8.60 3.57 -13.11
N ARG A 310 -9.05 4.82 -13.03
CA ARG A 310 -10.50 5.16 -12.94
C ARG A 310 -11.28 4.75 -14.19
N ASP A 311 -10.63 4.65 -15.34
CA ASP A 311 -11.22 4.13 -16.59
C ASP A 311 -11.49 2.62 -16.50
N THR A 312 -10.67 1.87 -15.76
CA THR A 312 -10.91 0.44 -15.52
C THR A 312 -12.12 0.16 -14.62
N LEU A 313 -12.58 1.15 -13.85
CA LEU A 313 -13.71 1.04 -12.92
C LEU A 313 -15.05 1.25 -13.64
N GLN A 314 -15.97 0.31 -13.44
CA GLN A 314 -17.34 0.40 -13.89
C GLN A 314 -18.07 1.54 -13.18
N ASN A 315 -19.00 2.18 -13.90
CA ASN A 315 -19.79 3.31 -13.40
C ASN A 315 -18.97 4.55 -13.00
N SER A 316 -17.72 4.70 -13.46
CA SER A 316 -16.97 5.92 -13.24
C SER A 316 -17.69 7.11 -13.90
N SER A 317 -17.82 8.21 -13.15
CA SER A 317 -18.46 9.44 -13.63
C SER A 317 -17.70 10.07 -14.80
N LEU A 318 -16.40 9.76 -14.94
CA LEU A 318 -15.56 10.21 -16.04
C LEU A 318 -15.89 9.47 -17.35
N VAL A 319 -16.05 8.14 -17.33
CA VAL A 319 -16.38 7.36 -18.54
C VAL A 319 -17.78 7.68 -19.05
N LYS A 320 -18.75 7.94 -18.16
CA LYS A 320 -20.11 8.35 -18.56
C LYS A 320 -20.20 9.78 -19.11
N GLN A 321 -19.19 10.63 -18.88
CA GLN A 321 -19.19 12.05 -19.30
C GLN A 321 -18.16 12.37 -20.39
N GLY A 322 -17.31 11.40 -20.76
CA GLY A 322 -16.31 11.58 -21.81
C GLY A 322 -16.98 11.73 -23.17
N LEU A 323 -17.02 12.96 -23.66
CA LEU A 323 -17.50 13.27 -25.01
C LEU A 323 -16.29 13.33 -25.95
N ALA A 324 -16.41 12.75 -27.14
CA ALA A 324 -15.42 12.93 -28.19
C ALA A 324 -15.33 14.42 -28.54
N VAL A 325 -14.12 14.96 -28.58
CA VAL A 325 -13.86 16.33 -28.97
C VAL A 325 -13.85 16.39 -30.50
N HIS A 326 -14.67 17.25 -31.09
CA HIS A 326 -14.70 17.48 -32.53
C HIS A 326 -14.09 18.83 -32.89
N TYR A 327 -13.65 18.98 -34.13
CA TYR A 327 -13.27 20.29 -34.64
C TYR A 327 -14.46 21.25 -34.53
N TYR A 328 -14.14 22.50 -34.19
CA TYR A 328 -15.05 23.61 -33.89
C TYR A 328 -15.82 23.50 -32.56
N ASP A 329 -15.58 22.47 -31.74
CA ASP A 329 -16.13 22.40 -30.39
C ASP A 329 -15.52 23.47 -29.47
N LYS A 330 -16.36 23.99 -28.56
CA LYS A 330 -15.95 24.87 -27.48
C LYS A 330 -15.47 24.04 -26.30
N ILE A 331 -14.17 24.13 -26.01
CA ILE A 331 -13.51 23.38 -24.94
C ILE A 331 -12.88 24.33 -23.91
N THR A 332 -12.59 23.77 -22.74
CA THR A 332 -11.75 24.38 -21.72
C THR A 332 -10.57 23.46 -21.45
N LEU A 333 -9.35 23.99 -21.54
CA LEU A 333 -8.14 23.24 -21.22
C LEU A 333 -7.81 23.46 -19.75
N LYS A 334 -7.63 22.38 -18.99
CA LYS A 334 -7.33 22.41 -17.56
C LYS A 334 -6.01 21.68 -17.28
N HIS A 335 -5.10 22.34 -16.60
CA HIS A 335 -3.82 21.77 -16.19
C HIS A 335 -4.01 20.76 -15.04
N ILE A 336 -3.33 19.62 -15.13
CA ILE A 336 -3.54 18.48 -14.22
C ILE A 336 -3.06 18.78 -12.79
N ASP A 337 -1.89 19.39 -12.64
CA ASP A 337 -1.27 19.59 -11.32
C ASP A 337 -1.81 20.83 -10.62
N THR A 338 -1.92 21.95 -11.33
CA THR A 338 -2.35 23.23 -10.74
C THR A 338 -3.86 23.40 -10.73
N ASN A 339 -4.61 22.54 -11.41
CA ASN A 339 -6.05 22.68 -11.63
C ASN A 339 -6.49 23.99 -12.29
N ALA A 340 -5.56 24.74 -12.90
CA ALA A 340 -5.85 26.01 -13.55
C ALA A 340 -6.31 25.83 -15.00
N PHE A 341 -7.15 26.74 -15.47
CA PHE A 341 -7.67 26.77 -16.83
C PHE A 341 -6.88 27.74 -17.70
N LEU A 342 -6.64 27.36 -18.96
CA LEU A 342 -6.09 28.28 -19.97
C LEU A 342 -7.05 29.44 -20.18
N HIS A 343 -6.58 30.65 -19.91
CA HIS A 343 -7.37 31.87 -19.86
C HIS A 343 -6.77 32.97 -20.73
N SER A 344 -7.61 33.80 -21.31
CA SER A 344 -7.14 35.01 -21.98
C SER A 344 -8.16 36.14 -21.85
N HIS A 345 -7.66 37.38 -21.77
CA HIS A 345 -8.49 38.57 -21.61
C HIS A 345 -7.89 39.74 -22.41
N PRO A 346 -8.65 40.83 -22.67
CA PRO A 346 -8.22 41.91 -23.59
C PRO A 346 -6.96 42.69 -23.17
N GLN A 347 -6.53 42.60 -21.91
CA GLN A 347 -5.32 43.25 -21.41
C GLN A 347 -4.06 42.65 -22.06
N ARG A 348 -3.02 43.48 -22.15
CA ARG A 348 -1.78 43.18 -22.88
C ARG A 348 -0.59 43.09 -21.94
N TYR A 349 0.43 42.35 -22.34
CA TYR A 349 1.72 42.35 -21.64
C TYR A 349 2.33 43.75 -21.62
N PRO A 350 3.01 44.16 -20.54
CA PRO A 350 3.61 45.49 -20.47
C PRO A 350 4.76 45.59 -21.46
N VAL A 351 4.88 46.71 -22.18
CA VAL A 351 5.94 46.93 -23.20
C VAL A 351 7.34 46.64 -22.64
N ARG A 352 7.57 46.99 -21.37
CA ARG A 352 8.77 46.62 -20.61
C ARG A 352 8.39 46.05 -19.26
N TYR A 353 9.00 44.92 -18.90
CA TYR A 353 8.93 44.34 -17.56
C TYR A 353 9.78 45.14 -16.58
N GLU A 354 9.56 44.96 -15.26
CA GLU A 354 10.30 45.66 -14.20
C GLU A 354 11.82 45.42 -14.27
N ASN A 355 12.24 44.27 -14.80
CA ASN A 355 13.64 43.93 -15.03
C ASN A 355 14.23 44.48 -16.34
N GLY A 356 13.52 45.38 -17.03
CA GLY A 356 13.98 46.06 -18.24
C GLY A 356 13.85 45.26 -19.54
N ARG A 357 13.42 44.00 -19.48
CA ARG A 357 13.14 43.17 -20.68
C ARG A 357 11.92 43.70 -21.44
N VAL A 358 11.96 43.56 -22.76
CA VAL A 358 10.88 43.99 -23.66
C VAL A 358 9.95 42.79 -23.93
N SER A 359 8.63 43.00 -23.78
CA SER A 359 7.62 41.98 -24.10
C SER A 359 7.11 42.14 -25.53
N SER A 360 6.25 41.22 -25.96
CA SER A 360 5.55 41.32 -27.24
C SER A 360 4.49 42.44 -27.29
N ASN A 361 4.07 42.99 -26.14
CA ASN A 361 2.85 43.81 -26.01
C ASN A 361 1.60 43.14 -26.64
N GLY A 362 1.63 41.80 -26.70
CA GLY A 362 0.52 40.97 -27.13
C GLY A 362 -0.54 40.82 -26.05
N GLN A 363 -1.67 40.22 -26.40
CA GLN A 363 -2.73 39.89 -25.46
C GLN A 363 -2.22 38.86 -24.43
N GLN A 364 -2.58 39.03 -23.17
CA GLN A 364 -2.18 38.12 -22.09
C GLN A 364 -2.88 36.77 -22.23
N VAL A 365 -2.09 35.70 -22.06
CA VAL A 365 -2.57 34.32 -21.92
C VAL A 365 -2.00 33.81 -20.61
N THR A 366 -2.87 33.38 -19.71
CA THR A 366 -2.55 33.07 -18.31
C THR A 366 -3.37 31.88 -17.84
N ALA A 367 -3.03 31.34 -16.68
CA ALA A 367 -3.76 30.25 -16.06
C ALA A 367 -4.52 30.72 -14.80
N VAL A 368 -5.80 30.38 -14.70
CA VAL A 368 -6.68 30.77 -13.58
C VAL A 368 -7.35 29.56 -12.92
N PRO A 369 -7.44 29.49 -11.56
CA PRO A 369 -7.99 28.32 -10.86
C PRO A 369 -9.52 28.30 -10.75
N PHE A 370 -10.23 29.16 -11.49
CA PHE A 370 -11.69 29.28 -11.45
C PHE A 370 -12.30 29.31 -12.86
N GLU A 371 -13.58 28.94 -12.97
CA GLU A 371 -14.30 28.91 -14.24
C GLU A 371 -14.71 30.34 -14.66
N ASP A 372 -14.41 30.69 -15.92
CA ASP A 372 -14.76 31.97 -16.55
C ASP A 372 -15.12 31.73 -18.03
N LYS A 373 -15.94 32.61 -18.60
CA LYS A 373 -16.23 32.66 -20.05
C LYS A 373 -14.96 32.86 -20.89
N ASN A 374 -13.95 33.51 -20.31
CA ASN A 374 -12.62 33.74 -20.88
C ASN A 374 -11.70 32.50 -20.85
N ASN A 375 -12.20 31.35 -20.38
CA ASN A 375 -11.47 30.09 -20.41
C ASN A 375 -11.88 29.22 -21.62
N ILE A 376 -12.77 29.72 -22.48
CA ILE A 376 -13.39 28.94 -23.56
C ILE A 376 -12.62 29.15 -24.86
N TRP A 377 -12.16 28.04 -25.45
CA TRP A 377 -11.41 27.99 -26.69
C TRP A 377 -12.12 27.10 -27.71
N ILE A 378 -11.99 27.41 -28.99
CA ILE A 378 -12.48 26.59 -30.10
C ILE A 378 -11.29 25.88 -30.75
N VAL A 379 -11.40 24.55 -30.93
CA VAL A 379 -10.37 23.76 -31.62
C VAL A 379 -10.57 23.86 -33.12
N LEU A 380 -9.63 24.49 -33.81
CA LEU A 380 -9.65 24.65 -35.27
C LEU A 380 -8.65 23.67 -35.93
N PRO A 381 -8.92 23.22 -37.17
CA PRO A 381 -7.98 22.42 -37.94
C PRO A 381 -6.72 23.22 -38.33
N GLU A 382 -5.65 22.50 -38.70
CA GLU A 382 -4.38 23.08 -39.18
C GLU A 382 -4.60 24.06 -40.35
N LYS A 383 -5.43 23.70 -41.33
CA LYS A 383 -5.74 24.53 -42.50
C LYS A 383 -7.22 24.89 -42.53
N ASP A 384 -7.52 26.13 -42.93
CA ASP A 384 -8.88 26.64 -43.17
C ASP A 384 -9.49 26.11 -44.50
N GLU A 385 -9.19 24.88 -44.90
CA GLU A 385 -9.73 24.28 -46.12
C GLU A 385 -11.16 23.78 -45.87
N ASN A 386 -12.12 24.70 -46.04
CA ASN A 386 -13.58 24.53 -46.05
C ASN A 386 -14.19 23.82 -44.82
N GLU A 387 -15.46 24.12 -44.56
CA GLU A 387 -16.28 23.58 -43.46
C GLU A 387 -16.44 22.04 -43.47
N GLN A 388 -15.71 21.31 -44.33
CA GLN A 388 -15.74 19.86 -44.48
C GLN A 388 -15.33 19.07 -43.25
N ARG A 389 -14.62 19.68 -42.28
CA ARG A 389 -14.22 19.02 -41.01
C ARG A 389 -15.15 19.30 -39.83
N LEU A 390 -16.27 20.00 -40.03
CA LEU A 390 -17.25 20.23 -38.97
C LEU A 390 -17.79 18.89 -38.46
N GLY A 391 -17.64 18.63 -37.16
CA GLY A 391 -18.08 17.36 -36.54
C GLY A 391 -17.13 16.17 -36.74
N TYR A 392 -15.93 16.37 -37.30
CA TYR A 392 -14.91 15.32 -37.31
C TYR A 392 -14.20 15.27 -35.95
N PRO A 393 -13.98 14.06 -35.38
CA PRO A 393 -13.31 13.92 -34.10
C PRO A 393 -11.83 14.30 -34.23
N VAL A 394 -11.33 15.04 -33.24
CA VAL A 394 -9.92 15.37 -33.08
C VAL A 394 -9.18 14.13 -32.59
N LYS A 395 -8.07 13.77 -33.25
CA LYS A 395 -7.25 12.62 -32.87
C LYS A 395 -5.99 13.06 -32.16
N TYR A 396 -5.40 12.14 -31.38
CA TYR A 396 -4.04 12.34 -30.90
C TYR A 396 -3.06 12.46 -32.07
N ASN A 397 -2.04 13.29 -31.89
CA ASN A 397 -1.04 13.74 -32.86
C ASN A 397 -1.54 14.69 -33.96
N ASP A 398 -2.82 15.05 -33.98
CA ASP A 398 -3.32 16.09 -34.87
C ASP A 398 -2.71 17.45 -34.52
N THR A 399 -2.43 18.23 -35.56
CA THR A 399 -2.05 19.64 -35.45
C THR A 399 -3.32 20.49 -35.50
N VAL A 400 -3.51 21.32 -34.48
CA VAL A 400 -4.69 22.15 -34.29
C VAL A 400 -4.31 23.60 -34.00
N ARG A 401 -5.28 24.51 -34.10
CA ARG A 401 -5.19 25.90 -33.63
C ARG A 401 -6.26 26.14 -32.57
N PHE A 402 -6.02 27.06 -31.65
CA PHE A 402 -7.00 27.42 -30.61
C PHE A 402 -7.49 28.85 -30.81
N LEU A 403 -8.80 29.02 -31.02
CA LEU A 403 -9.44 30.34 -31.14
C LEU A 403 -10.11 30.70 -29.81
N HIS A 404 -9.73 31.83 -29.22
CA HIS A 404 -10.34 32.33 -28.01
C HIS A 404 -11.73 32.92 -28.29
N VAL A 405 -12.77 32.45 -27.60
CA VAL A 405 -14.16 32.82 -27.90
C VAL A 405 -14.45 34.29 -27.59
N SER A 406 -13.99 34.80 -26.45
CA SER A 406 -14.34 36.16 -26.02
C SER A 406 -13.65 37.25 -26.84
N THR A 407 -12.39 37.07 -27.21
CA THR A 407 -11.59 38.09 -27.93
C THR A 407 -11.46 37.84 -29.43
N GLN A 408 -11.90 36.68 -29.93
CA GLN A 408 -11.78 36.31 -31.35
C GLN A 408 -10.33 36.38 -31.85
N THR A 409 -9.40 35.88 -31.05
CA THR A 409 -7.96 35.84 -31.36
C THR A 409 -7.45 34.40 -31.30
N ILE A 410 -6.47 34.06 -32.14
CA ILE A 410 -5.87 32.74 -32.20
C ILE A 410 -4.65 32.68 -31.29
N LEU A 411 -4.52 31.60 -30.51
CA LEU A 411 -3.37 31.33 -29.68
C LEU A 411 -2.08 31.27 -30.51
N LEU A 412 -1.03 31.89 -30.02
CA LEU A 412 0.25 32.01 -30.71
C LEU A 412 1.40 31.89 -29.72
N ALA A 413 2.47 31.19 -30.13
CA ALA A 413 3.74 31.20 -29.41
C ALA A 413 4.81 31.85 -30.29
N HIS A 414 5.69 32.64 -29.69
CA HIS A 414 6.76 33.32 -30.42
C HIS A 414 8.06 33.33 -29.63
N ASN A 415 9.15 33.74 -30.28
CA ASN A 415 10.48 33.78 -29.67
C ASN A 415 10.72 35.05 -28.83
N VAL A 416 9.90 35.25 -27.80
CA VAL A 416 10.05 36.28 -26.76
C VAL A 416 9.99 35.53 -25.44
N ALA A 417 10.88 35.86 -24.51
CA ALA A 417 10.96 35.19 -23.23
C ALA A 417 9.73 35.48 -22.35
N SER A 418 9.25 34.45 -21.65
CA SER A 418 8.12 34.55 -20.74
C SER A 418 8.42 35.51 -19.56
N PRO A 419 7.37 36.12 -18.97
CA PRO A 419 7.49 37.04 -17.84
C PRO A 419 8.34 36.55 -16.66
N LEU A 420 8.24 35.29 -16.23
CA LEU A 420 8.97 34.78 -15.05
C LEU A 420 10.16 33.92 -15.46
N TYR A 421 10.03 33.08 -16.50
CA TYR A 421 11.09 32.17 -16.94
C TYR A 421 11.74 32.59 -18.26
N ILE A 422 12.97 33.09 -18.19
CA ILE A 422 13.69 33.66 -19.35
C ILE A 422 13.92 32.61 -20.47
N THR A 423 14.05 31.34 -20.11
CA THR A 423 14.33 30.23 -21.04
C THR A 423 13.11 29.75 -21.82
N ASN A 424 11.93 30.19 -21.43
CA ASN A 424 10.64 29.70 -21.93
C ASN A 424 10.02 30.76 -22.83
N PRO A 425 9.48 30.42 -24.02
CA PRO A 425 8.76 31.38 -24.84
C PRO A 425 7.42 31.81 -24.22
N GLU A 426 7.05 33.06 -24.49
CA GLU A 426 5.78 33.69 -24.12
C GLU A 426 4.65 33.18 -25.03
N PHE A 427 3.51 32.82 -24.44
CA PHE A 427 2.27 32.61 -25.17
C PHE A 427 1.44 33.89 -25.19
N THR A 428 0.91 34.21 -26.38
CA THR A 428 0.02 35.34 -26.62
C THR A 428 -1.08 34.94 -27.61
N THR A 429 -1.84 35.91 -28.11
CA THR A 429 -2.78 35.68 -29.20
C THR A 429 -2.55 36.66 -30.35
N VAL A 430 -3.00 36.28 -31.55
CA VAL A 430 -2.99 37.10 -32.77
C VAL A 430 -4.42 37.28 -33.28
N PRO A 431 -4.82 38.47 -33.78
CA PRO A 431 -6.13 38.62 -34.36
C PRO A 431 -6.24 37.90 -35.72
N LEU A 432 -7.47 37.58 -36.14
CA LEU A 432 -7.77 36.72 -37.29
C LEU A 432 -7.23 37.26 -38.63
N ASP A 433 -7.11 38.57 -38.78
CA ASP A 433 -6.57 39.25 -39.97
C ASP A 433 -5.07 38.95 -40.18
N GLN A 434 -4.30 38.90 -39.09
CA GLN A 434 -2.86 38.66 -39.07
C GLN A 434 -2.49 37.19 -38.87
N ALA A 435 -3.46 36.35 -38.52
CA ALA A 435 -3.25 34.93 -38.28
C ALA A 435 -2.75 34.19 -39.53
N THR A 436 -3.14 34.62 -40.73
CA THR A 436 -2.71 34.02 -42.00
C THR A 436 -1.21 34.19 -42.24
N GLU A 437 -0.67 35.38 -41.96
CA GLU A 437 0.76 35.66 -42.12
C GLU A 437 1.62 34.93 -41.07
N ARG A 438 1.07 34.77 -39.86
CA ARG A 438 1.73 34.12 -38.73
C ARG A 438 1.33 32.65 -38.53
N HIS A 439 0.76 32.03 -39.56
CA HIS A 439 0.18 30.69 -39.48
C HIS A 439 1.10 29.64 -38.82
N PRO A 440 2.41 29.56 -39.14
CA PRO A 440 3.31 28.58 -38.50
C PRO A 440 3.44 28.71 -36.97
N TYR A 441 3.21 29.91 -36.42
CA TYR A 441 3.30 30.20 -34.98
C TYR A 441 1.99 29.96 -34.22
N THR A 442 0.94 29.53 -34.92
CA THR A 442 -0.39 29.25 -34.34
C THR A 442 -0.66 27.76 -34.19
N LEU A 443 0.25 26.92 -34.67
CA LEU A 443 0.07 25.47 -34.77
C LEU A 443 0.51 24.75 -33.50
N PHE A 444 -0.39 23.94 -32.95
CA PHE A 444 -0.15 23.12 -31.76
C PHE A 444 -0.48 21.66 -32.04
N GLN A 445 0.48 20.77 -31.82
CA GLN A 445 0.29 19.33 -31.90
C GLN A 445 -0.22 18.79 -30.56
N LEU A 446 -1.28 17.99 -30.59
CA LEU A 446 -1.83 17.33 -29.41
C LEU A 446 -1.16 15.98 -29.21
N ARG A 447 -0.11 15.89 -28.39
CA ARG A 447 0.55 14.60 -28.13
C ARG A 447 -0.07 13.90 -26.93
N PRO A 448 -0.36 12.59 -27.01
CA PRO A 448 -0.81 11.86 -25.83
C PRO A 448 0.37 11.67 -24.87
N THR A 449 0.10 11.66 -23.56
CA THR A 449 1.12 11.35 -22.54
C THR A 449 1.55 9.87 -22.58
N HIS A 450 0.75 9.00 -23.22
CA HIS A 450 0.99 7.56 -23.33
C HIS A 450 0.83 7.05 -24.77
N ASN A 451 1.55 5.96 -25.11
CA ASN A 451 1.60 5.31 -26.43
C ASN A 451 0.28 4.59 -26.82
N LYS A 452 -0.83 5.31 -26.94
CA LYS A 452 -1.98 4.87 -27.76
C LYS A 452 -1.97 5.69 -29.04
N ALA A 453 -1.42 5.10 -30.09
CA ALA A 453 -1.02 5.82 -31.30
C ALA A 453 -2.16 6.35 -32.17
N GLU A 454 -3.43 6.01 -31.92
CA GLU A 454 -4.53 6.32 -32.86
C GLU A 454 -5.91 6.48 -32.19
N ASP A 455 -5.97 7.03 -30.97
CA ASP A 455 -7.25 7.23 -30.27
C ASP A 455 -7.84 8.64 -30.49
N ILE A 456 -9.16 8.76 -30.37
CA ILE A 456 -9.88 10.04 -30.40
C ILE A 456 -9.63 10.79 -29.08
N VAL A 457 -9.54 12.11 -29.12
CA VAL A 457 -9.46 12.93 -27.91
C VAL A 457 -10.84 12.97 -27.24
N TYR A 458 -10.93 12.47 -26.00
CA TYR A 458 -12.14 12.51 -25.19
C TYR A 458 -11.99 13.50 -24.03
N THR A 459 -13.07 14.24 -23.72
CA THR A 459 -13.09 15.14 -22.57
C THR A 459 -12.93 14.36 -21.25
N LYS A 460 -12.18 14.94 -20.31
CA LYS A 460 -11.92 14.40 -18.94
C LYS A 460 -11.21 13.04 -18.85
N LEU A 461 -11.01 12.33 -19.96
CA LEU A 461 -10.35 11.02 -20.02
C LEU A 461 -8.93 11.12 -20.61
N GLY A 462 -8.72 12.03 -21.58
CA GLY A 462 -7.44 12.20 -22.24
C GLY A 462 -6.52 13.20 -21.54
N ILE A 463 -5.40 12.72 -20.98
CA ILE A 463 -4.26 13.59 -20.66
C ILE A 463 -3.44 13.78 -21.94
N LEU A 464 -3.23 15.02 -22.32
CA LEU A 464 -2.46 15.37 -23.51
C LEU A 464 -1.51 16.53 -23.23
N ASN A 465 -0.40 16.52 -23.95
CA ASN A 465 0.56 17.60 -24.01
C ASN A 465 0.25 18.43 -25.26
N VAL A 466 0.00 19.72 -25.07
CA VAL A 466 -0.16 20.68 -26.17
C VAL A 466 1.22 21.21 -26.53
N ILE A 467 1.75 20.81 -27.69
CA ILE A 467 3.11 21.14 -28.11
C ILE A 467 3.07 22.11 -29.28
N HIS A 468 3.64 23.29 -29.12
CA HIS A 468 3.78 24.24 -30.21
C HIS A 468 4.75 23.69 -31.27
N THR A 469 4.31 23.56 -32.52
CA THR A 469 5.05 22.82 -33.55
C THR A 469 6.34 23.51 -33.99
N PHE A 470 6.32 24.84 -34.14
CA PHE A 470 7.49 25.59 -34.63
C PHE A 470 8.60 25.72 -33.59
N ALA A 471 8.23 26.00 -32.33
CA ALA A 471 9.20 26.17 -31.25
C ALA A 471 9.53 24.86 -30.51
N ASN A 472 8.78 23.78 -30.79
CA ASN A 472 8.87 22.47 -30.11
C ASN A 472 8.86 22.58 -28.57
N VAL A 473 7.97 23.42 -28.04
CA VAL A 473 7.76 23.65 -26.61
C VAL A 473 6.38 23.15 -26.20
N ALA A 474 6.28 22.51 -25.04
CA ALA A 474 5.00 22.16 -24.43
C ALA A 474 4.41 23.37 -23.72
N MET A 475 3.10 23.53 -23.80
CA MET A 475 2.39 24.47 -22.96
C MET A 475 2.50 24.04 -21.49
N TRP A 476 2.93 24.96 -20.64
CA TRP A 476 3.23 24.68 -19.24
C TRP A 476 2.82 25.85 -18.33
N THR A 477 2.44 25.51 -17.10
CA THR A 477 2.05 26.46 -16.07
C THR A 477 2.52 26.00 -14.69
N HIS A 478 2.59 26.93 -13.74
CA HIS A 478 3.11 26.71 -12.39
C HIS A 478 2.37 27.56 -11.35
N ASN A 479 2.50 27.20 -10.08
CA ASN A 479 1.82 27.86 -8.95
C ASN A 479 2.78 28.26 -7.81
N ASP A 480 4.09 28.24 -8.05
CA ASP A 480 5.11 28.70 -7.10
C ASP A 480 5.25 30.22 -7.10
N VAL A 481 5.13 30.87 -8.28
CA VAL A 481 5.20 32.33 -8.40
C VAL A 481 4.06 32.85 -9.28
N TYR A 482 3.33 33.86 -8.79
CA TYR A 482 2.24 34.48 -9.54
C TYR A 482 2.71 35.73 -10.30
N LEU A 483 2.01 36.06 -11.39
CA LEU A 483 2.27 37.28 -12.15
C LEU A 483 2.05 38.53 -11.28
N PRO A 484 2.83 39.61 -11.50
CA PRO A 484 2.66 40.87 -10.76
C PRO A 484 1.30 41.54 -11.01
N LYS A 485 1.09 42.73 -10.42
CA LYS A 485 -0.18 43.47 -10.52
C LYS A 485 -0.72 43.65 -11.95
N TRP A 486 0.16 43.76 -12.94
CA TRP A 486 -0.23 43.90 -14.36
C TRP A 486 -0.84 42.62 -14.95
N GLY A 487 -0.55 41.45 -14.37
CA GLY A 487 -1.10 40.14 -14.73
C GLY A 487 -2.07 39.60 -13.68
N PHE A 488 -2.67 40.48 -12.87
CA PHE A 488 -3.75 40.19 -11.91
C PHE A 488 -3.46 39.09 -10.87
N GLY A 489 -2.20 38.77 -10.56
CA GLY A 489 -1.89 37.67 -9.64
C GLY A 489 -2.26 36.29 -10.18
N GLN A 490 -2.37 36.14 -11.50
CA GLN A 490 -2.68 34.88 -12.17
C GLN A 490 -1.42 34.01 -12.35
N GLN A 491 -1.60 32.73 -12.66
CA GLN A 491 -0.48 31.86 -13.03
C GLN A 491 0.00 32.22 -14.44
N GLU A 492 1.30 32.07 -14.67
CA GLU A 492 1.88 32.25 -15.99
C GLU A 492 1.63 31.01 -16.86
N ASP A 493 1.24 31.24 -18.12
CA ASP A 493 1.28 30.20 -19.15
C ASP A 493 2.45 30.48 -20.08
N GLY A 494 3.43 29.57 -20.10
CA GLY A 494 4.67 29.69 -20.85
C GLY A 494 5.09 28.38 -21.50
N GLY A 495 5.94 28.45 -22.53
CA GLY A 495 6.42 27.25 -23.21
C GLY A 495 7.58 26.60 -22.46
N LEU A 496 7.42 25.36 -22.02
CA LEU A 496 8.55 24.59 -21.49
C LEU A 496 9.17 23.75 -22.60
N ASN A 497 10.49 23.83 -22.76
CA ASN A 497 11.21 23.00 -23.73
C ASN A 497 10.95 21.52 -23.47
N VAL A 498 10.43 20.81 -24.48
CA VAL A 498 10.32 19.35 -24.42
C VAL A 498 11.68 18.79 -24.79
N TRP A 499 12.52 18.55 -23.78
CA TRP A 499 13.70 17.72 -23.95
C TRP A 499 13.24 16.28 -24.11
N PHE A 500 13.53 15.69 -25.27
CA PHE A 500 13.34 14.26 -25.52
C PHE A 500 14.35 13.42 -24.74
#